data_AF-A0A1E4JQS2-F1
#
_entry.id   AF-A0A1E4JQS2-F1
#
_cell.length_a   1.000
_cell.length_b   1.000
_cell.length_c   1.000
_cell.angle_alpha   90.00
_cell.angle_beta   90.00
_cell.angle_gamma   90.00
#
_symmetry.space_group_name_H-M   'P 1'
#
loop_
_entity.id
_entity.type
_entity.pdbx_description
1 polymer ?
#
loop_
_entity_poly.entity_id
_entity_poly.type
_entity_poly.pdbx_seq_one_letter_code
_entity_poly.pdbx_strand_id
1 'polypeptide(L)'
;MMLDKAARLTDRAQKLEARAAIIEQGPNRDPAFLTQPSYGNAAGRAFARARDRERSRSITVGDLYHRAKLLRERANRLISAQPRVAGDAKAERDAKIVASDFHVGQEVRTLYGVRKIVKVNAKPILIEGALGPVRVEKHLAEAV
;
A
#
# COMPACT_ATOMS: atom_id res chain seq x y z
N MET A 1 6.00 6.93 -7.05
CA MET A 1 4.56 6.90 -6.69
C MET A 1 4.24 6.18 -5.37
N MET A 2 4.61 4.90 -5.14
CA MET A 2 4.34 4.23 -3.85
C MET A 2 5.26 4.70 -2.70
N LEU A 3 6.54 4.95 -2.99
CA LEU A 3 7.48 5.53 -2.02
C LEU A 3 7.06 6.93 -1.56
N ASP A 4 6.63 7.79 -2.50
CA ASP A 4 6.12 9.13 -2.17
C ASP A 4 4.88 9.06 -1.27
N LYS A 5 4.01 8.06 -1.51
CA LYS A 5 2.83 7.82 -0.67
C LYS A 5 3.23 7.34 0.73
N ALA A 6 4.22 6.45 0.84
CA ALA A 6 4.75 6.02 2.13
C ALA A 6 5.36 7.21 2.90
N ALA A 7 6.15 8.06 2.24
CA ALA A 7 6.73 9.27 2.83
C ALA A 7 5.68 10.27 3.33
N ARG A 8 4.58 10.45 2.58
CA ARG A 8 3.45 11.29 3.04
C ARG A 8 2.77 10.73 4.29
N LEU A 9 2.65 9.39 4.38
CA LEU A 9 2.06 8.74 5.55
C LEU A 9 2.96 8.84 6.78
N THR A 10 4.29 8.73 6.61
CA THR A 10 5.25 8.90 7.71
C THR A 10 5.29 10.34 8.21
N ASP A 11 5.31 11.33 7.32
CA ASP A 11 5.23 12.76 7.70
C ASP A 11 3.94 13.07 8.48
N ARG A 12 2.79 12.53 8.03
CA ARG A 12 1.52 12.68 8.75
C ARG A 12 1.55 12.02 10.12
N ALA A 13 2.19 10.85 10.26
CA ALA A 13 2.37 10.19 11.55
C ALA A 13 3.22 11.03 12.51
N GLN A 14 4.34 11.58 12.03
CA GLN A 14 5.22 12.46 12.81
C GLN A 14 4.48 13.71 13.30
N LYS A 15 3.65 14.33 12.46
CA LYS A 15 2.82 15.48 12.86
C LYS A 15 1.84 15.15 13.98
N LEU A 16 1.24 13.95 13.95
CA LEU A 16 0.33 13.50 15.00
C LEU A 16 1.07 13.22 16.31
N GLU A 17 2.26 12.62 16.24
CA GLU A 17 3.11 12.38 17.42
C GLU A 17 3.63 13.68 18.03
N ALA A 18 4.06 14.63 17.21
CA ALA A 18 4.47 15.95 17.67
C ALA A 18 3.31 16.67 18.37
N ARG A 19 2.10 16.59 17.81
CA ARG A 19 0.90 17.14 18.46
C ARG A 19 0.56 16.42 19.76
N ALA A 20 0.69 15.10 19.82
CA ALA A 20 0.47 14.33 21.03
C ALA A 20 1.47 14.73 22.14
N ALA A 21 2.76 14.87 21.79
CA ALA A 21 3.81 15.28 22.72
C ALA A 21 3.56 16.68 23.31
N ILE A 22 3.06 17.63 22.51
CA ILE A 22 2.69 18.97 23.00
C ILE A 22 1.54 18.88 24.02
N ILE A 23 0.52 18.07 23.74
CA ILE A 23 -0.64 17.92 24.66
C ILE A 23 -0.23 17.20 25.94
N GLU A 24 0.73 16.27 25.85
CA GLU A 24 1.22 15.49 26.98
C GLU A 24 2.00 16.35 28.01
N GLN A 25 2.58 17.48 27.60
CA GLN A 25 3.25 18.46 28.48
C GLN A 25 2.28 19.26 29.37
N GLY A 26 1.09 18.72 29.63
CA GLY A 26 0.07 19.35 30.45
C GLY A 26 0.54 19.69 31.88
N PRO A 27 -0.14 20.65 32.53
CA PRO A 27 0.31 21.26 33.79
C PRO A 27 0.24 20.32 35.01
N ASN A 28 -0.60 19.28 34.97
CA ASN A 28 -0.88 18.44 36.15
C ASN A 28 -0.47 16.98 35.89
N ARG A 29 0.77 16.65 36.26
CA ARG A 29 1.31 15.28 36.26
C ARG A 29 1.43 14.65 37.65
N ASP A 30 1.00 15.36 38.68
CA ASP A 30 1.06 14.87 40.07
C ASP A 30 0.10 13.69 40.27
N PRO A 31 0.58 12.50 40.68
CA PRO A 31 -0.28 11.37 41.02
C PRO A 31 -1.33 11.70 42.09
N ALA A 32 -1.04 12.60 43.03
CA ALA A 32 -1.99 13.02 44.06
C ALA A 32 -3.17 13.78 43.45
N PHE A 33 -2.93 14.62 42.44
CA PHE A 33 -3.99 15.33 41.72
C PHE A 33 -4.96 14.35 41.04
N LEU A 34 -4.48 13.21 40.54
CA LEU A 34 -5.31 12.22 39.85
C LEU A 34 -6.12 11.35 40.82
N THR A 35 -5.56 11.04 41.99
CA THR A 35 -6.09 10.02 42.92
C THR A 35 -6.89 10.58 44.09
N GLN A 36 -6.86 11.90 44.34
CA GLN A 36 -7.57 12.51 45.47
C GLN A 36 -9.09 12.29 45.44
N PRO A 37 -9.74 12.07 46.59
CA PRO A 37 -11.19 11.99 46.67
C PRO A 37 -11.84 13.34 46.33
N SER A 38 -12.94 13.30 45.59
CA SER A 38 -13.75 14.48 45.28
C SER A 38 -14.70 14.80 46.44
N TYR A 39 -14.56 15.97 47.03
CA TYR A 39 -15.46 16.47 48.07
C TYR A 39 -16.72 17.11 47.45
N GLY A 40 -17.87 17.02 48.13
CA GLY A 40 -19.16 17.52 47.63
C GLY A 40 -19.31 19.06 47.60
N ASN A 41 -18.29 19.80 48.03
CA ASN A 41 -18.29 21.26 48.07
C ASN A 41 -17.92 21.89 46.71
N ALA A 42 -18.03 23.22 46.59
CA ALA A 42 -17.75 23.93 45.35
C ALA A 42 -16.30 23.74 44.85
N ALA A 43 -15.33 23.73 45.77
CA ALA A 43 -13.93 23.47 45.47
C ALA A 43 -13.71 22.05 44.91
N GLY A 44 -14.30 21.02 45.53
CA GLY A 44 -14.21 19.63 45.06
C GLY A 44 -14.85 19.41 43.69
N ARG A 45 -15.95 20.11 43.38
CA ARG A 45 -16.54 20.12 42.02
C ARG A 45 -15.60 20.74 40.98
N ALA A 46 -14.90 21.82 41.31
CA ALA A 46 -13.93 22.45 40.42
C ALA A 46 -12.72 21.52 40.16
N PHE A 47 -12.21 20.87 41.20
CA PHE A 47 -11.14 19.86 41.10
C PHE A 47 -11.56 18.65 40.26
N ALA A 48 -12.78 18.13 40.44
CA ALA A 48 -13.30 17.03 39.62
C ALA A 48 -13.32 17.38 38.12
N ARG A 49 -13.83 18.58 37.77
CA ARG A 49 -13.82 19.06 36.38
C ARG A 49 -12.40 19.23 35.82
N ALA A 50 -11.45 19.67 36.65
CA ALA A 50 -10.06 19.79 36.24
C ALA A 50 -9.45 18.40 35.93
N ARG A 51 -9.73 17.38 36.75
CA ARG A 51 -9.34 15.99 36.48
C ARG A 51 -9.99 15.42 35.23
N ASP A 52 -11.28 15.66 35.01
CA ASP A 52 -11.97 15.19 33.81
C ASP A 52 -11.34 15.76 32.53
N ARG A 53 -10.89 17.03 32.57
CA ARG A 53 -10.13 17.64 31.47
C ARG A 53 -8.78 16.96 31.27
N GLU A 54 -8.04 16.67 32.33
CA GLU A 54 -6.75 15.95 32.21
C GLU A 54 -6.94 14.53 31.69
N ARG A 55 -7.96 13.79 32.17
CA ARG A 55 -8.29 12.47 31.66
C ARG A 55 -8.65 12.51 30.18
N SER A 56 -9.45 13.49 29.78
CA SER A 56 -9.82 13.70 28.38
C SER A 56 -8.61 14.00 27.50
N ARG A 57 -7.63 14.77 28.00
CA ARG A 57 -6.35 15.00 27.31
C ARG A 57 -5.56 13.70 27.17
N SER A 58 -5.43 12.91 28.23
CA SER A 58 -4.73 11.63 28.20
C SER A 58 -5.34 10.67 27.16
N ILE A 59 -6.67 10.57 27.11
CA ILE A 59 -7.37 9.80 26.08
C ILE A 59 -7.04 10.32 24.68
N THR A 60 -7.12 11.64 24.49
CA THR A 60 -6.82 12.28 23.20
C THR A 60 -5.37 12.03 22.75
N VAL A 61 -4.41 12.08 23.68
CA VAL A 61 -2.99 11.77 23.41
C VAL A 61 -2.84 10.32 22.97
N GLY A 62 -3.48 9.37 23.69
CA GLY A 62 -3.50 7.96 23.31
C GLY A 62 -4.06 7.72 21.91
N ASP A 63 -5.18 8.36 21.57
CA ASP A 63 -5.80 8.27 20.24
C ASP A 63 -4.88 8.80 19.13
N LEU A 64 -4.17 9.91 19.38
CA LEU A 64 -3.22 10.48 18.42
C LEU A 64 -2.04 9.53 18.17
N TYR A 65 -1.47 8.96 19.23
CA TYR A 65 -0.40 7.95 19.10
C TYR A 65 -0.88 6.70 18.37
N HIS A 66 -2.09 6.21 18.69
CA HIS A 66 -2.67 5.06 18.01
C HIS A 66 -2.83 5.32 16.50
N ARG A 67 -3.36 6.48 16.12
CA ARG A 67 -3.50 6.88 14.71
C ARG A 67 -2.14 7.00 14.01
N ALA A 68 -1.13 7.56 14.68
CA ALA A 68 0.23 7.65 14.14
C ALA A 68 0.83 6.25 13.90
N LYS A 69 0.65 5.31 14.84
CA LYS A 69 1.08 3.92 14.70
C LYS A 69 0.45 3.25 13.47
N LEU A 70 -0.86 3.36 13.29
CA LEU A 70 -1.56 2.80 12.13
C LEU A 70 -1.04 3.37 10.80
N LEU A 71 -0.72 4.66 10.74
CA LEU A 71 -0.15 5.29 9.56
C LEU A 71 1.25 4.76 9.25
N ARG A 72 2.10 4.57 10.27
CA ARG A 72 3.43 3.97 10.13
C ARG A 72 3.35 2.52 9.65
N GLU A 73 2.47 1.71 10.24
CA GLU A 73 2.25 0.33 9.79
C GLU A 73 1.83 0.28 8.33
N ARG A 74 0.93 1.18 7.91
CA ARG A 74 0.50 1.28 6.51
C ARG A 74 1.65 1.70 5.58
N ALA A 75 2.48 2.65 5.99
CA ALA A 75 3.67 3.04 5.23
C ALA A 75 4.65 1.88 5.08
N ASN A 76 4.92 1.14 6.16
CA ASN A 76 5.80 -0.03 6.14
C ASN A 76 5.28 -1.13 5.22
N ARG A 77 3.97 -1.39 5.21
CA ARG A 77 3.35 -2.34 4.27
C ARG A 77 3.61 -1.92 2.82
N LEU A 78 3.45 -0.64 2.49
CA LEU A 78 3.72 -0.14 1.14
C LEU A 78 5.19 -0.30 0.73
N ILE A 79 6.11 0.00 1.64
CA ILE A 79 7.56 -0.17 1.40
C ILE A 79 7.88 -1.65 1.16
N SER A 80 7.36 -2.55 2.00
CA SER A 80 7.58 -4.00 1.85
C SER A 80 6.97 -4.60 0.58
N ALA A 81 5.87 -4.01 0.08
CA ALA A 81 5.21 -4.46 -1.14
C ALA A 81 5.91 -4.00 -2.42
N GLN A 82 6.68 -2.89 -2.37
CA GLN A 82 7.38 -2.34 -3.52
C GLN A 82 8.26 -3.34 -4.28
N PRO A 83 9.16 -4.13 -3.64
CA PRO A 83 10.01 -5.06 -4.36
C PRO A 83 9.23 -6.17 -5.07
N ARG A 84 8.09 -6.60 -4.50
CA ARG A 84 7.20 -7.59 -5.14
C ARG A 84 6.58 -7.02 -6.41
N VAL A 85 5.99 -5.83 -6.31
CA VAL A 85 5.38 -5.14 -7.45
C VAL A 85 6.41 -4.82 -8.55
N ALA A 86 7.64 -4.46 -8.17
CA ALA A 86 8.71 -4.21 -9.13
C ALA A 86 9.17 -5.51 -9.83
N GLY A 87 9.24 -6.63 -9.09
CA GLY A 87 9.53 -7.95 -9.63
C GLY A 87 8.44 -8.43 -10.60
N ASP A 88 7.17 -8.31 -10.22
CA ASP A 88 6.02 -8.68 -11.04
C ASP A 88 5.97 -7.83 -12.32
N ALA A 89 6.18 -6.52 -12.21
CA ALA A 89 6.21 -5.63 -13.36
C ALA A 89 7.40 -5.92 -14.31
N LYS A 90 8.54 -6.38 -13.78
CA LYS A 90 9.68 -6.81 -14.60
C LYS A 90 9.35 -8.14 -15.30
N ALA A 91 8.81 -9.12 -14.59
CA ALA A 91 8.39 -10.40 -15.16
C ALA A 91 7.35 -10.20 -16.29
N GLU A 92 6.40 -9.27 -16.10
CA GLU A 92 5.42 -8.93 -17.15
C GLU A 92 6.07 -8.27 -18.38
N ARG A 93 7.11 -7.43 -18.18
CA ARG A 93 7.88 -6.85 -19.30
C ARG A 93 8.70 -7.90 -20.02
N ASP A 94 9.40 -8.76 -19.28
CA ASP A 94 10.23 -9.82 -19.85
C ASP A 94 9.36 -10.80 -20.65
N ALA A 95 8.17 -11.18 -20.14
CA ALA A 95 7.19 -11.96 -20.88
C ALA A 95 6.69 -11.28 -22.16
N LYS A 96 6.51 -9.94 -22.15
CA LYS A 96 6.15 -9.17 -23.34
C LYS A 96 7.27 -9.09 -24.37
N ILE A 97 8.53 -9.03 -23.93
CA ILE A 97 9.70 -8.99 -24.82
C ILE A 97 9.87 -10.35 -25.52
N VAL A 98 9.79 -11.46 -24.77
CA VAL A 98 9.83 -12.82 -25.36
C VAL A 98 8.70 -13.02 -26.38
N ALA A 99 7.51 -12.48 -26.10
CA ALA A 99 6.39 -12.51 -27.04
C ALA A 99 6.60 -11.63 -28.30
N SER A 100 7.61 -10.76 -28.33
CA SER A 100 7.86 -9.86 -29.47
C SER A 100 8.83 -10.40 -30.52
N ASP A 101 9.57 -11.47 -30.23
CA ASP A 101 10.62 -12.03 -31.10
C ASP A 101 10.10 -12.95 -32.22
N PHE A 102 8.78 -13.01 -32.44
CA PHE A 102 8.22 -13.81 -33.52
C PHE A 102 8.54 -13.24 -34.91
N HIS A 103 8.99 -14.11 -35.82
CA HIS A 103 9.26 -13.78 -37.22
C HIS A 103 8.41 -14.62 -38.19
N VAL A 104 8.15 -14.07 -39.39
CA VAL A 104 7.38 -14.77 -40.44
C VAL A 104 8.13 -16.02 -40.89
N GLY A 105 7.42 -17.13 -41.04
CA GLY A 105 7.98 -18.44 -41.39
C GLY A 105 8.43 -19.30 -40.20
N GLN A 106 8.44 -18.75 -38.98
CA GLN A 106 8.75 -19.48 -37.76
C GLN A 106 7.65 -20.49 -37.41
N GLU A 107 8.03 -21.65 -36.88
CA GLU A 107 7.10 -22.61 -36.30
C GLU A 107 6.83 -22.26 -34.83
N VAL A 108 5.55 -22.19 -34.47
CA VAL A 108 5.08 -21.86 -33.12
C VAL A 108 4.10 -22.91 -32.65
N ARG A 109 4.22 -23.29 -31.38
CA ARG A 109 3.28 -24.13 -30.68
C ARG A 109 2.14 -23.26 -30.15
N THR A 110 0.92 -23.62 -30.51
CA THR A 110 -0.31 -22.96 -30.06
C THR A 110 -1.33 -24.01 -29.60
N LEU A 111 -2.49 -23.57 -29.10
CA LEU A 111 -3.64 -24.44 -28.80
C LEU A 111 -4.10 -25.28 -30.00
N TYR A 112 -3.78 -24.86 -31.23
CA TYR A 112 -4.15 -25.54 -32.48
C TYR A 112 -3.01 -26.42 -33.04
N GLY A 113 -1.99 -26.71 -32.23
CA GLY A 113 -0.80 -27.46 -32.60
C GLY A 113 0.37 -26.58 -33.06
N VAL A 114 1.39 -27.21 -33.64
CA VAL A 114 2.55 -26.52 -34.22
C VAL A 114 2.19 -26.04 -35.62
N ARG A 115 2.28 -24.72 -35.85
CA ARG A 115 1.92 -24.08 -37.11
C ARG A 115 2.92 -22.98 -37.47
N LYS A 116 3.04 -22.67 -38.75
CA LYS A 116 3.90 -21.59 -39.24
C LYS A 116 3.23 -20.22 -39.13
N ILE A 117 4.01 -19.20 -38.80
CA ILE A 117 3.57 -17.80 -38.80
C ILE A 117 3.56 -17.26 -40.21
N VAL A 118 2.40 -16.77 -40.66
CA VAL A 118 2.20 -16.13 -41.96
C VAL A 118 2.41 -14.62 -41.87
N LYS A 119 1.99 -13.99 -40.77
CA LYS A 119 2.12 -12.54 -40.59
C LYS A 119 2.23 -12.17 -39.11
N VAL A 120 3.16 -11.28 -38.81
CA VAL A 120 3.37 -10.74 -37.46
C VAL A 120 2.81 -9.31 -37.41
N ASN A 121 1.85 -9.07 -36.51
CA ASN A 121 1.42 -7.71 -36.18
C ASN A 121 1.95 -7.32 -34.79
N ALA A 122 1.72 -6.07 -34.38
CA ALA A 122 2.15 -5.58 -33.07
C ALA A 122 1.58 -6.42 -31.91
N LYS A 123 0.28 -6.75 -31.95
CA LYS A 123 -0.44 -7.50 -30.90
C LYS A 123 -0.68 -8.98 -31.24
N PRO A 124 -1.36 -9.34 -32.35
CA PRO A 124 -1.53 -10.74 -32.74
C PRO A 124 -0.52 -11.21 -33.80
N ILE A 125 -0.29 -12.52 -33.84
CA ILE A 125 0.30 -13.22 -34.98
C ILE A 125 -0.80 -13.96 -35.76
N LEU A 126 -0.60 -14.12 -37.06
CA LEU A 126 -1.44 -14.93 -37.94
C LEU A 126 -0.68 -16.22 -38.25
N ILE A 127 -1.29 -17.35 -37.95
CA ILE A 127 -0.73 -18.69 -38.20
C ILE A 127 -1.50 -19.39 -39.33
N GLU A 128 -0.86 -20.37 -39.96
CA GLU A 128 -1.53 -21.22 -40.95
C GLU A 128 -2.65 -22.05 -40.31
N GLY A 129 -3.84 -22.01 -40.92
CA GLY A 129 -4.99 -22.81 -40.53
C GLY A 129 -5.60 -23.54 -41.74
N ALA A 130 -6.32 -24.62 -41.48
CA ALA A 130 -6.86 -25.50 -42.51
C ALA A 130 -7.87 -24.83 -43.46
N LEU A 131 -8.60 -23.81 -42.96
CA LEU A 131 -9.60 -23.05 -43.74
C LEU A 131 -9.14 -21.60 -44.01
N GLY A 132 -7.89 -21.28 -43.70
CA GLY A 132 -7.33 -19.93 -43.80
C GLY A 132 -6.54 -19.51 -42.56
N PRO A 133 -5.91 -18.32 -42.58
CA PRO A 133 -5.05 -17.85 -41.50
C PRO A 133 -5.84 -17.62 -40.21
N VAL A 134 -5.33 -18.13 -39.09
CA VAL A 134 -5.94 -17.99 -37.75
C VAL A 134 -5.20 -16.92 -36.97
N ARG A 135 -5.94 -16.02 -36.33
CA ARG A 135 -5.40 -14.97 -35.46
C ARG A 135 -5.17 -15.52 -34.06
N VAL A 136 -3.93 -15.42 -33.57
CA VAL A 136 -3.53 -15.86 -32.23
C VAL A 136 -2.82 -14.71 -31.51
N GLU A 137 -3.07 -14.54 -30.21
CA GLU A 137 -2.38 -13.55 -29.40
C GLU A 137 -0.96 -14.05 -29.07
N LYS A 138 0.05 -13.18 -29.16
CA LYS A 138 1.46 -13.55 -29.03
C LYS A 138 1.81 -14.26 -27.71
N HIS A 139 1.11 -13.96 -26.62
CA HIS A 139 1.34 -14.60 -25.32
C HIS A 139 0.75 -16.01 -25.20
N LEU A 140 -0.03 -16.45 -26.20
CA LEU A 140 -0.61 -17.79 -26.30
C LEU A 140 0.17 -18.69 -27.28
N ALA A 141 1.29 -18.19 -27.79
CA ALA A 141 2.16 -18.91 -28.71
C ALA A 141 3.55 -19.05 -28.09
N GLU A 142 4.13 -20.23 -28.23
CA GLU A 142 5.50 -20.52 -27.81
C GLU A 142 6.34 -20.84 -29.06
N ALA A 143 7.53 -20.25 -29.18
CA ALA A 143 8.47 -20.61 -30.23
C ALA A 143 8.93 -22.07 -30.06
N VAL A 144 8.95 -22.82 -31.16
CA VAL A 144 9.49 -24.19 -31.22
C VAL A 144 10.95 -24.16 -31.65
#